data_AF-A0A377ZJ92-F1
#
_entry.id   AF-A0A377ZJ92-F1
#
_cell.length_a   1.000
_cell.length_b   1.000
_cell.length_c   1.000
_cell.angle_alpha   90.00
_cell.angle_beta   90.00
_cell.angle_gamma   90.00
#
_symmetry.space_group_name_H-M   'P 1'
#
loop_
_entity.id
_entity.type
_entity.pdbx_description
1 polymer ?
#
loop_
_entity_poly.entity_id
_entity_poly.type
_entity_poly.pdbx_seq_one_letter_code
_entity_poly.pdbx_strand_id
1 'polypeptide(L)'
;MHDASDEALRVELNRYSLKTQGLLGRRCPTPMLSGFWKDDPFSPEEESRLITSSSADGKLLEIPFNPVYRNFDHALRQIARWINHRFG
;
A
#
# COMPACT_ATOMS: atom_id res chain seq x y z
N MET A 1 -17.16 26.64 -5.70
CA MET A 1 -18.06 26.69 -4.53
C MET A 1 -17.96 25.31 -3.91
N HIS A 2 -17.34 25.17 -2.74
CA HIS A 2 -17.31 23.88 -2.05
C HIS A 2 -18.71 23.65 -1.49
N ASP A 3 -19.40 22.63 -1.99
CA ASP A 3 -20.75 22.30 -1.54
C ASP A 3 -20.68 21.55 -0.20
N ALA A 4 -21.67 21.71 0.67
CA ALA A 4 -21.70 21.04 1.98
C ALA A 4 -21.67 19.50 1.83
N SER A 5 -22.15 19.01 0.68
CA SER A 5 -22.11 17.62 0.24
C SER A 5 -20.67 17.11 0.02
N ASP A 6 -19.80 17.90 -0.61
CA ASP A 6 -18.39 17.54 -0.85
C ASP A 6 -17.61 17.42 0.46
N GLU A 7 -17.86 18.32 1.40
CA GLU A 7 -17.20 18.28 2.71
C GLU A 7 -17.67 17.07 3.53
N ALA A 8 -18.96 16.74 3.48
CA ALA A 8 -19.49 15.53 4.09
C ALA A 8 -18.85 14.27 3.46
N LEU A 9 -18.75 14.22 2.13
CA LEU A 9 -18.10 13.11 1.42
C LEU A 9 -16.63 12.96 1.81
N ARG A 10 -15.89 14.08 1.91
CA ARG A 10 -14.48 14.09 2.32
C ARG A 10 -14.30 13.52 3.73
N VAL A 11 -15.18 13.87 4.65
CA VAL A 11 -15.19 13.33 6.02
C VAL A 11 -15.45 11.83 6.02
N GLU A 12 -16.42 11.36 5.23
CA GLU A 12 -16.70 9.92 5.14
C GLU A 12 -15.54 9.14 4.52
N LEU A 13 -14.92 9.64 3.44
CA LEU A 13 -13.77 8.99 2.82
C LEU A 13 -12.56 8.89 3.77
N ASN A 14 -12.35 9.88 4.65
CA ASN A 14 -11.28 9.84 5.64
C ASN A 14 -11.40 8.64 6.60
N ARG A 15 -12.63 8.18 6.88
CA ARG A 15 -12.89 7.03 7.77
C ARG A 15 -12.48 5.69 7.16
N TYR A 16 -12.25 5.64 5.84
CA TYR A 16 -11.73 4.44 5.18
C TYR A 16 -10.22 4.26 5.34
N SER A 17 -9.50 5.26 5.84
CA SER A 17 -8.08 5.10 6.14
C SER A 17 -7.86 4.10 7.28
N LEU A 18 -7.07 3.07 7.02
CA LEU A 18 -6.67 2.09 8.04
C LEU A 18 -5.88 2.73 9.19
N LYS A 19 -5.19 3.84 8.92
CA LYS A 19 -4.51 4.65 9.94
C LYS A 19 -5.53 5.34 10.85
N THR A 20 -6.54 6.00 10.28
CA THR A 20 -7.63 6.62 11.05
C THR A 20 -8.39 5.59 11.89
N GLN A 21 -8.57 4.37 11.37
CA GLN A 21 -9.18 3.26 12.09
C GLN A 21 -8.29 2.66 13.19
N GLY A 22 -7.02 3.05 13.28
CA GLY A 22 -6.06 2.52 14.25
C GLY A 22 -5.59 1.09 13.96
N LEU A 23 -5.78 0.61 12.73
CA LEU A 23 -5.39 -0.74 12.30
C LEU A 23 -3.92 -0.81 11.83
N LEU A 24 -3.32 0.33 11.48
CA LEU A 24 -1.91 0.45 11.17
C LEU A 24 -1.15 1.11 12.33
N GLY A 25 0.12 0.72 12.53
CA GLY A 25 1.01 1.25 13.56
C GLY A 25 1.30 0.30 14.72
N ARG A 26 0.60 -0.83 14.83
CA ARG A 26 0.94 -1.93 15.74
C ARG A 26 1.46 -3.11 14.94
N ARG A 27 2.58 -3.69 15.36
CA ARG A 27 3.12 -4.88 14.68
C ARG A 27 2.18 -6.07 14.82
N CYS A 28 1.81 -6.66 13.70
CA CYS A 28 1.08 -7.92 13.62
C CYS A 28 1.97 -9.04 13.04
N PRO A 29 1.71 -10.32 13.37
CA PRO A 29 2.52 -11.44 12.87
C PRO A 29 2.26 -11.75 11.39
N THR A 30 1.17 -11.23 10.81
CA THR A 30 0.80 -11.46 9.41
C THR A 30 1.85 -10.85 8.47
N PRO A 31 2.51 -11.62 7.61
CA PRO A 31 3.44 -11.09 6.61
C PRO A 31 2.70 -10.17 5.64
N MET A 32 3.26 -8.99 5.39
CA MET A 32 2.66 -8.02 4.46
C MET A 32 3.69 -7.52 3.45
N LEU A 33 3.31 -7.53 2.18
CA LEU A 33 4.08 -6.91 1.10
C LEU A 33 3.28 -5.73 0.55
N SER A 34 3.91 -4.57 0.43
CA SER A 34 3.33 -3.42 -0.25
C SER A 34 4.25 -2.94 -1.37
N GLY A 35 3.70 -2.80 -2.57
CA GLY A 35 4.38 -2.26 -3.74
C GLY A 35 3.92 -0.83 -4.02
N PHE A 36 4.83 0.05 -4.45
CA PHE A 36 4.50 1.43 -4.79
C PHE A 36 5.23 1.92 -6.05
N TRP A 37 4.62 2.85 -6.77
CA TRP A 37 5.31 3.69 -7.75
C TRP A 37 5.71 5.01 -7.09
N LYS A 38 6.84 5.58 -7.51
CA LYS A 38 7.19 6.96 -7.12
C LYS A 38 6.17 7.94 -7.68
N ASP A 39 5.84 8.94 -6.87
CA ASP A 39 4.93 10.03 -7.21
C ASP A 39 3.50 9.58 -7.59
N ASP A 40 3.06 8.40 -7.11
CA ASP A 40 1.66 7.96 -7.24
C ASP A 40 0.76 8.82 -6.33
N PRO A 41 -0.20 9.59 -6.89
CA PRO A 41 -1.05 10.48 -6.10
C PRO A 41 -2.08 9.73 -5.25
N PHE A 42 -2.34 8.45 -5.54
CA PHE A 42 -3.32 7.62 -4.84
C PHE A 42 -2.65 6.64 -3.86
N SER A 43 -1.44 6.18 -4.17
CA SER A 43 -0.69 5.24 -3.34
C SER A 43 0.75 5.71 -3.11
N PRO A 44 0.94 6.79 -2.32
CA PRO A 44 2.27 7.32 -2.06
C PRO A 44 3.11 6.34 -1.22
N GLU A 45 4.43 6.49 -1.27
CA GLU A 45 5.38 5.59 -0.62
C GLU A 45 5.13 5.45 0.89
N GLU A 46 4.75 6.54 1.55
CA GLU A 46 4.52 6.60 2.99
C GLU A 46 3.40 5.65 3.44
N GLU A 47 2.36 5.47 2.63
CA GLU A 47 1.26 4.55 2.93
C GLU A 47 1.74 3.08 2.82
N SER A 48 2.51 2.76 1.78
CA SER A 48 3.14 1.43 1.64
C SER A 48 4.14 1.13 2.76
N ARG A 49 4.88 2.13 3.20
CA ARG A 49 5.81 2.03 4.34
C ARG A 49 5.05 1.82 5.66
N LEU A 50 3.93 2.49 5.85
CA LEU A 50 3.09 2.33 7.03
C LEU A 50 2.49 0.90 7.12
N ILE A 51 2.02 0.36 6.00
CA ILE A 51 1.54 -1.03 5.92
C ILE A 51 2.66 -2.01 6.29
N THR A 52 3.82 -1.91 5.62
CA THR A 52 4.92 -2.87 5.81
C THR A 52 5.54 -2.80 7.20
N SER A 53 5.65 -1.61 7.80
CA SER A 53 6.12 -1.44 9.18
C SER A 53 5.15 -1.95 10.25
N SER A 54 3.86 -2.09 9.91
CA SER A 54 2.83 -2.68 10.76
C SER A 54 2.87 -4.21 10.77
N SER A 55 3.73 -4.83 9.96
CA SER A 55 3.97 -6.27 9.96
C SER A 55 5.32 -6.61 10.61
N ALA A 56 5.36 -7.73 11.34
CA ALA A 56 6.62 -8.32 11.81
C ALA A 56 7.51 -8.82 10.66
N ASP A 57 6.90 -9.12 9.52
CA ASP A 57 7.55 -9.62 8.31
C ASP A 57 7.06 -8.81 7.09
N GLY A 58 7.41 -7.52 7.13
CA GLY A 58 7.07 -6.55 6.10
C GLY A 58 8.07 -6.55 4.95
N LYS A 59 7.57 -6.50 3.71
CA LYS A 59 8.38 -6.28 2.50
C LYS A 59 7.88 -5.08 1.71
N LEU A 60 8.70 -4.04 1.62
CA LEU A 60 8.46 -2.88 0.77
C LEU A 60 9.05 -3.13 -0.63
N LEU A 61 8.30 -2.83 -1.68
CA LEU A 61 8.71 -3.02 -3.07
C LEU A 61 8.52 -1.73 -3.88
N GLU A 62 9.62 -1.07 -4.25
CA GLU A 62 9.56 0.00 -5.24
C GLU A 62 9.40 -0.62 -6.65
N ILE A 63 8.41 -0.15 -7.40
CA ILE A 63 8.17 -0.55 -8.79
C ILE A 63 8.66 0.59 -9.69
N PRO A 64 9.69 0.39 -10.52
CA PRO A 64 10.13 1.44 -11.43
C PRO A 64 9.06 1.72 -12.50
N PHE A 65 8.75 2.99 -12.76
CA PHE A 65 7.66 3.33 -13.68
C PHE A 65 8.00 3.06 -15.16
N ASN A 66 9.25 3.25 -15.60
CA ASN A 66 9.61 3.13 -17.02
C ASN A 66 10.54 1.93 -17.28
N PRO A 67 10.22 1.00 -18.20
CA PRO A 67 8.98 0.84 -18.94
C PRO A 67 7.87 0.16 -18.13
N VAL A 68 6.66 0.76 -18.13
CA VAL A 68 5.54 0.42 -17.22
C VAL A 68 5.22 -1.07 -17.24
N TYR A 69 4.87 -1.63 -18.40
CA TYR A 69 4.44 -3.02 -18.50
C TYR A 69 5.51 -4.02 -18.06
N ARG A 70 6.78 -3.79 -18.42
CA ARG A 70 7.87 -4.71 -18.10
C ARG A 70 8.16 -4.73 -16.61
N ASN A 71 8.23 -3.55 -16.01
CA ASN A 71 8.54 -3.43 -14.60
C ASN A 71 7.37 -3.88 -13.74
N PHE A 72 6.13 -3.65 -14.19
CA PHE A 72 4.94 -4.15 -13.53
C PHE A 72 4.86 -5.69 -13.60
N ASP A 73 5.07 -6.30 -14.76
CA ASP A 73 5.17 -7.78 -14.88
C ASP A 73 6.29 -8.33 -13.98
N HIS A 74 7.45 -7.66 -13.96
CA HIS A 74 8.55 -8.06 -13.10
C HIS A 74 8.16 -8.01 -11.61
N ALA A 75 7.49 -6.94 -11.18
CA ALA A 75 6.99 -6.79 -9.81
C ALA A 75 5.98 -7.89 -9.46
N LEU A 76 5.03 -8.20 -10.35
CA LEU A 76 4.07 -9.29 -10.15
C LEU A 76 4.76 -10.65 -9.98
N ARG A 77 5.78 -10.95 -10.78
CA ARG A 77 6.60 -12.18 -10.62
C ARG A 77 7.39 -12.19 -9.31
N GLN A 78 7.86 -11.04 -8.84
CA GLN A 78 8.51 -10.94 -7.52
C GLN A 78 7.52 -11.19 -6.38
N ILE A 79 6.29 -10.67 -6.50
CA ILE A 79 5.21 -10.89 -5.52
C ILE A 79 4.83 -12.37 -5.50
N ALA A 80 4.60 -12.99 -6.65
CA ALA A 80 4.29 -14.42 -6.75
C ALA A 80 5.38 -15.29 -6.10
N ARG A 81 6.67 -15.00 -6.36
CA ARG A 81 7.78 -15.71 -5.71
C ARG A 81 7.81 -15.49 -4.19
N TRP A 82 7.50 -14.28 -3.73
CA TRP A 82 7.46 -13.97 -2.30
C TRP A 82 6.33 -14.73 -1.59
N ILE A 83 5.15 -14.80 -2.20
CA ILE A 83 4.02 -15.60 -1.70
C ILE A 83 4.41 -17.08 -1.66
N ASN A 84 4.94 -17.62 -2.76
CA ASN A 84 5.32 -19.03 -2.85
C ASN A 84 6.41 -19.41 -1.84
N HIS A 85 7.36 -18.52 -1.55
CA HIS A 85 8.39 -18.79 -0.54
C HIS A 85 7.83 -18.89 0.90
N ARG A 86 6.66 -18.31 1.17
CA ARG A 86 6.04 -18.28 2.50
C ARG A 86 4.97 -19.32 2.71
N PHE A 87 4.25 -19.66 1.65
CA PHE A 87 3.03 -20.46 1.74
C PHE A 87 3.00 -21.66 0.78
N GLY A 88 3.99 -21.79 -0.13
CA GLY A 88 4.16 -22.93 -1.03
C GLY A 88 5.17 -23.92 -0.48
#